data_AF-A0A950G850-F1
#
_entry.id   AF-A0A950G850-F1
#
_cell.length_a   1.000
_cell.length_b   1.000
_cell.length_c   1.000
_cell.angle_alpha   90.00
_cell.angle_beta   90.00
_cell.angle_gamma   90.00
#
_symmetry.space_group_name_H-M   'P 1'
#
loop_
_entity.id
_entity.type
_entity.pdbx_description
1 polymer ?
#
loop_
_entity_poly.entity_id
_entity_poly.type
_entity_poly.pdbx_seq_one_letter_code
_entity_poly.pdbx_strand_id
1 'polypeptide(L)'
;MRDEIVAFKRERILREAVSLFYKRGFTGTTLDEIAHELGVTKPFIYTHFKSKTDLLAEVCLPMIKLAVEKAEVAAGGEGTATERLRRLIAEFTCAVLENQERIAVYFRDAMSLPAEIRAQIDALRKKFDRILSALLLEGVNA
;
A
#
# COMPACT_ATOMS: atom_id res chain seq x y z
N MET A 1 -9.48 21.81 -11.63
CA MET A 1 -8.26 22.21 -12.39
C MET A 1 -6.99 22.35 -11.54
N ARG A 2 -6.89 23.27 -10.56
CA ARG A 2 -5.64 23.42 -9.76
C ARG A 2 -5.32 22.18 -8.91
N ASP A 3 -6.33 21.62 -8.24
CA ASP A 3 -6.15 20.46 -7.36
C ASP A 3 -5.83 19.18 -8.14
N GLU A 4 -6.39 19.02 -9.35
CA GLU A 4 -6.09 17.91 -10.26
C GLU A 4 -4.63 17.93 -10.71
N ILE A 5 -4.08 19.12 -11.00
CA ILE A 5 -2.67 19.27 -11.35
C ILE A 5 -1.76 18.92 -10.17
N VAL A 6 -2.16 19.31 -8.95
CA VAL A 6 -1.41 18.97 -7.73
C VAL A 6 -1.43 17.46 -7.48
N ALA A 7 -2.60 16.82 -7.61
CA ALA A 7 -2.74 15.38 -7.47
C ALA A 7 -1.92 14.62 -8.53
N PHE A 8 -1.97 15.06 -9.79
CA PHE A 8 -1.18 14.48 -10.86
C PHE A 8 0.33 14.54 -10.60
N LYS A 9 0.83 15.70 -10.13
CA LYS A 9 2.25 15.88 -9.77
C LYS A 9 2.65 14.97 -8.61
N ARG A 10 1.81 14.90 -7.58
CA ARG A 10 2.02 14.03 -6.42
C ARG A 10 2.11 12.56 -6.82
N GLU A 11 1.20 12.10 -7.69
CA GLU A 11 1.20 10.73 -8.19
C GLU A 11 2.43 10.42 -9.05
N ARG A 12 2.90 11.37 -9.87
CA ARG A 12 4.15 11.19 -10.61
C ARG A 12 5.36 10.99 -9.70
N ILE A 13 5.47 11.77 -8.63
CA ILE A 13 6.53 11.61 -7.63
C ILE A 13 6.43 10.24 -6.96
N LEU A 14 5.22 9.84 -6.56
CA LEU A 14 4.99 8.56 -5.89
C LEU A 14 5.35 7.38 -6.79
N ARG A 15 4.98 7.40 -8.07
CA ARG A 15 5.34 6.35 -9.02
C ARG A 15 6.85 6.21 -9.21
N GLU A 16 7.57 7.33 -9.32
CA GLU A 16 9.03 7.26 -9.45
C GLU A 16 9.69 6.76 -8.16
N ALA A 17 9.20 7.20 -7.00
CA ALA A 17 9.67 6.71 -5.72
C ALA A 17 9.45 5.19 -5.58
N VAL A 18 8.30 4.65 -6.01
CA VAL A 18 8.04 3.20 -6.02
C VAL A 18 9.06 2.47 -6.91
N SER A 19 9.27 2.94 -8.15
CA SER A 19 10.24 2.36 -9.09
C SER A 19 11.65 2.32 -8.50
N LEU A 20 12.12 3.43 -7.92
CA LEU A 20 13.46 3.51 -7.33
C LEU A 20 13.60 2.70 -6.04
N PHE A 21 12.62 2.76 -5.12
CA PHE A 21 12.61 1.92 -3.92
C PHE A 21 12.58 0.43 -4.28
N TYR A 22 11.82 0.04 -5.32
CA TYR A 22 11.77 -1.35 -5.77
C TYR A 22 13.14 -1.82 -6.27
N LYS A 23 13.79 -1.02 -7.13
CA LYS A 23 15.07 -1.35 -7.78
C LYS A 23 16.26 -1.29 -6.81
N ARG A 24 16.31 -0.29 -5.93
CA ARG A 24 17.50 0.05 -5.11
C ARG A 24 17.28 -0.10 -3.61
N GLY A 25 16.06 -0.38 -3.17
CA GLY A 25 15.65 -0.34 -1.77
C GLY A 25 15.43 1.08 -1.27
N PHE A 26 14.64 1.22 -0.20
CA PHE A 26 14.40 2.49 0.46
C PHE A 26 15.68 3.19 0.92
N THR A 27 16.56 2.46 1.62
CA THR A 27 17.82 3.01 2.16
C THR A 27 18.77 3.47 1.06
N GLY A 28 18.85 2.71 -0.04
CA GLY A 28 19.72 3.00 -1.20
C GLY A 28 19.21 4.08 -2.15
N THR A 29 18.05 4.68 -1.87
CA THR A 29 17.45 5.75 -2.69
C THR A 29 17.47 7.08 -1.95
N THR A 30 17.73 8.17 -2.66
CA THR A 30 17.68 9.55 -2.14
C THR A 30 16.58 10.38 -2.81
N LEU A 31 16.14 11.45 -2.15
CA LEU A 31 15.20 12.40 -2.76
C LEU A 31 15.81 13.17 -3.93
N ASP A 32 17.14 13.32 -3.95
CA ASP A 32 17.86 13.96 -5.06
C ASP A 32 17.80 13.11 -6.33
N GLU A 33 17.98 11.78 -6.20
CA GLU A 33 17.80 10.85 -7.33
C GLU A 33 16.36 10.86 -7.85
N ILE A 34 15.36 10.82 -6.97
CA ILE A 34 13.95 10.90 -7.39
C ILE A 34 13.69 12.22 -8.13
N ALA A 35 14.24 13.34 -7.65
CA ALA A 35 14.10 14.63 -8.31
C ALA A 35 14.77 14.65 -9.69
N HIS A 36 15.97 14.08 -9.77
CA HIS A 36 16.74 13.96 -11.01
C HIS A 36 15.99 13.14 -12.07
N GLU A 37 15.49 11.95 -11.74
CA GLU A 37 14.73 11.09 -12.67
C GLU A 37 13.44 11.77 -13.18
N LEU A 38 12.82 12.62 -12.36
CA LEU A 38 11.61 13.37 -12.72
C LEU A 38 11.88 14.67 -13.48
N GLY A 39 13.15 15.11 -13.58
CA GLY A 39 13.49 16.43 -14.12
C GLY A 39 12.95 17.60 -13.29
N VAL A 40 12.84 17.42 -11.97
CA VAL A 40 12.36 18.44 -11.02
C VAL A 40 13.42 18.73 -9.97
N THR A 41 13.18 19.75 -9.15
CA THR A 41 14.09 20.09 -8.05
C THR A 41 13.71 19.35 -6.76
N LYS A 42 14.68 19.07 -5.89
CA LYS A 42 14.40 18.49 -4.56
C LYS A 42 13.39 19.32 -3.74
N PRO A 43 13.46 20.68 -3.70
CA PRO A 43 12.41 21.50 -3.08
C PRO A 43 11.00 21.26 -3.63
N PHE A 44 10.86 20.95 -4.92
CA PHE A 44 9.56 20.61 -5.51
C PHE A 44 8.99 19.30 -4.94
N ILE A 45 9.82 18.31 -4.61
CA ILE A 45 9.34 17.11 -3.92
C ILE A 45 8.84 17.46 -2.52
N TYR A 46 9.56 18.35 -1.81
CA TYR A 46 9.17 18.79 -0.47
C TYR A 46 7.85 19.56 -0.42
N THR A 47 7.36 20.12 -1.55
CA THR A 47 6.01 20.71 -1.58
C THR A 47 4.90 19.67 -1.55
N HIS A 48 5.20 18.39 -1.80
CA HIS A 48 4.24 17.30 -1.84
C HIS A 48 4.43 16.27 -0.73
N PHE A 49 5.66 16.05 -0.27
CA PHE A 49 6.01 15.07 0.75
C PHE A 49 7.01 15.63 1.75
N LYS A 50 6.78 15.38 3.04
CA LYS A 50 7.58 15.99 4.12
C LYS A 50 8.97 15.38 4.23
N SER A 51 9.13 14.12 3.84
CA SER A 51 10.38 13.36 3.95
C SER A 51 10.39 12.14 3.04
N LYS A 52 11.55 11.47 2.95
CA LYS A 52 11.65 10.15 2.29
C LYS A 52 10.79 9.09 3.01
N THR A 53 10.72 9.14 4.34
CA THR A 53 9.87 8.25 5.13
C THR A 53 8.37 8.50 4.92
N ASP A 54 7.97 9.74 4.67
CA ASP A 54 6.59 10.10 4.28
C ASP A 54 6.22 9.50 2.92
N LEU A 55 7.14 9.58 1.94
CA LEU A 55 6.97 8.87 0.66
C LEU A 55 6.84 7.35 0.85
N LEU A 56 7.67 6.74 1.69
CA LEU A 56 7.58 5.30 1.97
C LEU A 56 6.24 4.93 2.64
N ALA A 57 5.72 5.78 3.53
CA ALA A 57 4.41 5.57 4.14
C ALA A 57 3.29 5.57 3.09
N GLU A 58 3.36 6.47 2.11
CA GLU A 58 2.42 6.56 0.98
C GLU A 58 2.54 5.39 -0.02
N VAL A 59 3.67 4.70 -0.03
CA VAL A 59 3.82 3.43 -0.77
C VAL A 59 3.17 2.28 0.01
N CYS A 60 3.46 2.18 1.31
CA CYS A 60 3.15 1.01 2.14
C CYS A 60 1.72 0.98 2.69
N LEU A 61 1.22 2.11 3.20
CA LEU A 61 -0.05 2.17 3.92
C LEU A 61 -1.26 1.85 3.02
N PRO A 62 -1.33 2.30 1.75
CA PRO A 62 -2.45 1.94 0.87
C PRO A 62 -2.57 0.44 0.61
N MET A 63 -1.47 -0.32 0.62
CA MET A 63 -1.49 -1.76 0.32
C MET A 63 -2.26 -2.54 1.39
N ILE A 64 -2.02 -2.24 2.67
CA ILE A 64 -2.76 -2.91 3.75
C ILE A 64 -4.20 -2.40 3.87
N LYS A 65 -4.46 -1.13 3.54
CA LYS A 65 -5.84 -0.59 3.46
C LYS A 65 -6.65 -1.32 2.38
N LEU A 66 -6.06 -1.51 1.19
CA LEU A 66 -6.68 -2.25 0.10
C LEU A 66 -6.98 -3.69 0.50
N ALA A 67 -6.05 -4.37 1.18
CA ALA A 67 -6.28 -5.73 1.68
C ALA A 67 -7.47 -5.80 2.65
N VAL A 68 -7.56 -4.85 3.59
CA VAL A 68 -8.69 -4.76 4.53
C VAL A 68 -9.99 -4.49 3.80
N GLU A 69 -10.01 -3.54 2.85
CA GLU A 69 -11.20 -3.22 2.06
C GLU A 69 -11.71 -4.46 1.30
N LYS A 70 -10.81 -5.20 0.64
CA LYS A 70 -11.17 -6.44 -0.06
C LYS A 70 -11.74 -7.50 0.89
N ALA A 71 -11.17 -7.63 2.09
CA ALA A 71 -11.69 -8.53 3.11
C ALA A 71 -13.09 -8.12 3.58
N GLU A 72 -13.32 -6.83 3.84
CA GLU A 72 -14.63 -6.32 4.28
C GLU A 72 -15.70 -6.54 3.21
N VAL A 73 -15.41 -6.17 1.96
CA VAL A 73 -16.34 -6.34 0.84
C VAL A 73 -16.69 -7.81 0.62
N ALA A 74 -15.68 -8.69 0.60
CA ALA A 74 -15.92 -10.11 0.36
C ALA A 74 -16.66 -10.79 1.52
N ALA A 75 -16.31 -10.48 2.77
CA ALA A 75 -16.96 -11.06 3.95
C ALA A 75 -18.41 -10.61 4.11
N GLY A 76 -18.73 -9.36 3.74
CA GLY A 76 -20.08 -8.81 3.78
C GLY A 76 -20.97 -9.16 2.58
N GLY A 77 -20.44 -9.88 1.58
CA GLY A 77 -21.18 -10.27 0.38
C GLY A 77 -22.12 -11.46 0.57
N GLU A 78 -22.98 -11.72 -0.41
CA GLU A 78 -23.95 -12.84 -0.39
C GLU A 78 -23.31 -14.20 -0.68
N GLY A 79 -23.95 -15.29 -0.23
CA GLY A 79 -23.54 -16.67 -0.51
C GLY A 79 -22.83 -17.36 0.66
N THR A 80 -22.34 -18.58 0.43
CA THR A 80 -21.64 -19.40 1.43
C THR A 80 -20.30 -18.79 1.85
N ALA A 81 -19.78 -19.19 3.01
CA ALA A 81 -18.45 -18.78 3.47
C ALA A 81 -17.35 -19.15 2.46
N THR A 82 -17.45 -20.31 1.81
CA THR A 82 -16.52 -20.75 0.76
C THR A 82 -16.57 -19.84 -0.47
N GLU A 83 -17.75 -19.43 -0.94
CA GLU A 83 -17.89 -18.51 -2.08
C GLU A 83 -17.33 -17.12 -1.78
N ARG A 84 -17.60 -16.61 -0.57
CA ARG A 84 -17.03 -15.35 -0.06
C ARG A 84 -15.52 -15.42 0.04
N LEU A 85 -14.98 -16.51 0.60
CA LEU A 85 -13.54 -16.72 0.71
C LEU A 85 -12.87 -16.79 -0.67
N ARG A 86 -13.49 -17.48 -1.63
CA ARG A 86 -12.99 -17.54 -3.01
C ARG A 86 -12.92 -16.16 -3.65
N ARG A 87 -13.92 -15.30 -3.45
CA ARG A 87 -13.91 -13.91 -3.93
C ARG A 87 -12.81 -13.08 -3.26
N LEU A 88 -12.67 -13.21 -1.93
CA LEU A 88 -11.59 -12.55 -1.20
C LEU A 88 -10.22 -12.90 -1.77
N ILE A 89 -9.92 -14.19 -1.91
CA ILE A 89 -8.64 -14.66 -2.44
C ILE A 89 -8.42 -14.15 -3.86
N ALA A 90 -9.42 -14.24 -4.74
CA ALA A 90 -9.30 -13.75 -6.12
C ALA A 90 -9.00 -12.25 -6.17
N GLU A 91 -9.79 -11.42 -5.48
CA GLU A 91 -9.62 -9.96 -5.48
C GLU A 91 -8.32 -9.53 -4.81
N PHE A 92 -7.95 -10.17 -3.70
CA PHE A 92 -6.68 -9.92 -3.02
C PHE A 92 -5.49 -10.27 -3.91
N THR A 93 -5.52 -11.43 -4.58
CA THR A 93 -4.46 -11.82 -5.51
C THR A 93 -4.36 -10.86 -6.69
N CYS A 94 -5.47 -10.45 -7.30
CA CYS A 94 -5.46 -9.42 -8.35
C CYS A 94 -4.82 -8.12 -7.85
N ALA A 95 -5.23 -7.63 -6.67
CA ALA A 95 -4.67 -6.42 -6.08
C ALA A 95 -3.15 -6.52 -5.85
N VAL A 96 -2.65 -7.68 -5.41
CA VAL A 96 -1.22 -7.94 -5.24
C VAL A 96 -0.48 -7.93 -6.58
N LEU A 97 -1.05 -8.55 -7.61
CA LEU A 97 -0.45 -8.63 -8.95
C LEU A 97 -0.42 -7.26 -9.65
N GLU A 98 -1.44 -6.43 -9.46
CA GLU A 98 -1.49 -5.07 -9.99
C GLU A 98 -0.51 -4.12 -9.29
N ASN A 99 -0.07 -4.45 -8.08
CA ASN A 99 0.76 -3.59 -7.23
C ASN A 99 2.12 -4.23 -6.86
N GLN A 100 2.64 -5.14 -7.70
CA GLN A 100 3.84 -5.94 -7.40
C GLN A 100 5.02 -5.15 -6.85
N GLU A 101 5.37 -4.01 -7.45
CA GLU A 101 6.49 -3.18 -6.98
C GLU A 101 6.23 -2.61 -5.58
N ARG A 102 5.03 -2.09 -5.33
CA ARG A 102 4.63 -1.56 -4.02
C ARG A 102 4.63 -2.65 -2.97
N ILE A 103 4.15 -3.85 -3.31
CA ILE A 103 4.14 -5.01 -2.42
C ILE A 103 5.57 -5.45 -2.07
N ALA A 104 6.47 -5.50 -3.05
CA ALA A 104 7.86 -5.84 -2.81
C ALA A 104 8.58 -4.81 -1.93
N VAL A 105 8.32 -3.51 -2.14
CA VAL A 105 8.83 -2.43 -1.27
C VAL A 105 8.26 -2.56 0.14
N TYR A 106 6.96 -2.82 0.28
CA TYR A 106 6.33 -3.04 1.57
C TYR A 106 6.99 -4.15 2.37
N PHE A 107 7.17 -5.33 1.78
CA PHE A 107 7.79 -6.46 2.49
C PHE A 107 9.26 -6.21 2.86
N ARG A 108 9.98 -5.46 2.03
CA ARG A 108 11.40 -5.17 2.23
C ARG A 108 11.65 -4.06 3.24
N ASP A 109 10.91 -2.96 3.12
CA ASP A 109 11.29 -1.67 3.69
C ASP A 109 10.29 -1.13 4.73
N ALA A 110 9.17 -1.80 5.01
CA ALA A 110 8.18 -1.32 5.99
C ALA A 110 8.75 -1.13 7.41
N MET A 111 9.84 -1.80 7.76
CA MET A 111 10.52 -1.60 9.05
C MET A 111 11.19 -0.22 9.18
N SER A 112 11.50 0.43 8.06
CA SER A 112 12.04 1.80 8.02
C SER A 112 10.98 2.88 8.23
N LEU A 113 9.69 2.52 8.31
CA LEU A 113 8.61 3.46 8.58
C LEU A 113 8.67 3.98 10.02
N PRO A 114 8.19 5.20 10.30
CA PRO A 114 8.03 5.71 11.66
C PRO A 114 7.17 4.77 12.53
N ALA A 115 7.46 4.73 13.84
CA ALA A 115 6.78 3.83 14.77
C ALA A 115 5.25 3.98 14.76
N GLU A 116 4.75 5.21 14.63
CA GLU A 116 3.32 5.50 14.51
C GLU A 116 2.70 4.85 13.28
N ILE A 117 3.34 4.96 12.11
CA ILE A 117 2.85 4.35 10.87
C ILE A 117 2.92 2.82 10.94
N ARG A 118 3.98 2.27 11.54
CA ARG A 118 4.06 0.81 11.77
C ARG A 118 2.91 0.33 12.66
N ALA A 119 2.62 1.05 13.75
CA ALA A 119 1.49 0.71 14.62
C ALA A 119 0.14 0.78 13.87
N GLN A 120 -0.04 1.76 12.98
CA GLN A 120 -1.23 1.83 12.11
C GLN A 120 -1.32 0.62 11.15
N ILE A 121 -0.21 0.24 10.51
CA ILE A 121 -0.15 -0.94 9.63
C ILE A 121 -0.47 -2.21 10.42
N ASP A 122 0.09 -2.37 11.62
CA ASP A 122 -0.15 -3.54 12.47
C ASP A 122 -1.61 -3.62 12.94
N ALA A 123 -2.24 -2.48 13.23
CA ALA A 123 -3.67 -2.44 13.54
C ALA A 123 -4.53 -2.89 12.34
N LEU A 124 -4.17 -2.47 11.12
CA LEU A 124 -4.87 -2.88 9.89
C LEU A 124 -4.64 -4.36 9.55
N ARG A 125 -3.41 -4.88 9.75
CA ARG A 125 -3.12 -6.31 9.65
C ARG A 125 -3.99 -7.14 10.59
N LYS A 126 -4.03 -6.77 11.87
CA LYS A 126 -4.91 -7.42 12.85
C LYS A 126 -6.39 -7.35 12.46
N LYS A 127 -6.83 -6.26 11.84
CA LYS A 127 -8.20 -6.14 11.32
C LYS A 127 -8.45 -7.12 10.19
N PHE A 128 -7.56 -7.19 9.19
CA PHE A 128 -7.62 -8.17 8.11
C PHE A 128 -7.67 -9.61 8.65
N ASP A 129 -6.75 -9.95 9.57
CA ASP A 129 -6.67 -11.29 10.17
C ASP A 129 -7.95 -11.69 10.89
N ARG A 130 -8.60 -10.75 11.59
CA ARG A 130 -9.89 -10.99 12.25
C ARG A 130 -11.01 -11.26 11.26
N ILE A 131 -11.09 -10.51 10.17
CA ILE A 131 -12.12 -10.72 9.14
C ILE A 131 -11.95 -12.08 8.48
N LEU A 132 -10.71 -12.40 8.07
CA LEU A 132 -10.40 -13.69 7.45
C LEU A 132 -10.69 -14.85 8.41
N SER A 133 -10.28 -14.74 9.68
CA SER A 133 -10.51 -15.77 10.69
C SER A 133 -12.00 -15.99 10.95
N ALA A 134 -12.81 -14.92 11.02
CA ALA A 134 -14.25 -15.03 11.21
C ALA A 134 -14.92 -15.77 10.02
N LEU A 135 -14.52 -15.43 8.79
CA LEU A 135 -15.03 -16.07 7.58
C LEU A 135 -14.66 -17.57 7.51
N LEU A 136 -13.43 -17.92 7.90
CA LEU A 136 -12.99 -19.31 7.98
C LEU A 136 -13.77 -20.10 9.05
N LEU A 137 -13.98 -19.51 10.23
CA LEU A 137 -14.76 -20.13 11.29
C LEU A 137 -16.23 -20.32 10.90
N GLU A 138 -16.82 -19.37 10.18
CA GLU A 138 -18.16 -19.52 9.63
C GLU A 138 -18.23 -20.74 8.70
N GLY A 139 -17.25 -20.91 7.80
CA GLY A 139 -17.22 -22.04 6.87
C GLY A 139 -16.95 -23.39 7.52
N VAL A 140 -16.21 -23.45 8.64
CA VAL A 140 -15.99 -24.69 9.40
C VAL A 140 -17.25 -25.14 10.15
N ASN A 141 -18.09 -24.18 10.55
CA ASN A 141 -19.29 -24.44 11.34
C ASN A 141 -20.58 -24.59 10.49
N ALA A 142 -20.50 -24.41 9.18
CA ALA A 142 -21.61 -24.55 8.23
C ALA A 142 -21.80 -26.00 7.80
#